data_AF-A0A3N0ZL24-F1
#
_entry.id   AF-A0A3N0ZL24-F1
#
_cell.length_a   1.000
_cell.length_b   1.000
_cell.length_c   1.000
_cell.angle_alpha   90.00
_cell.angle_beta   90.00
_cell.angle_gamma   90.00
#
_symmetry.space_group_name_H-M   'P 1'
#
loop_
_entity.id
_entity.type
_entity.pdbx_description
1 polymer ?
#
loop_
_entity_poly.entity_id
_entity_poly.type
_entity_poly.pdbx_seq_one_letter_code
_entity_poly.pdbx_strand_id
1 'polypeptide(L)'
;MKIKINTLSILILILVNFQFVFSLSQDSYLSFKAKKGDKLDKILRFYHLPVTKNTKQKFAELNKKKIDEDFQLLYGVKYFLPIYIVESQNLTKFLKDKVPNEDLEVLKQRILNYTKLLRKQGVAVPKSTFLIPYNYLSAQVQTVPKEDKKEVVSKVENVKSKENFKLFKPYYGKKYQKVKVKSRILKNCAFYLVSGHGGPDPGAIGYFEGKELDEDEYAYDITLRLARHLEENGATVYMITIDTVDGIRDDKFLETSTREVFYGGVPIPLNQKERLQTCADIVNKLYKSNRNKKKHNISINIHLDSRSETEKVDVFFYYQEQSPTSKQIAITLQKTLEEQYEKHQPGRGYSGTVETRNLFMLKNSLPPTVYIELGNIKNRSNQYRFIDNTNRETLAKWLCLGLINFIKDLQNKK
;
A
#
# COMPACT_ATOMS: atom_id res chain seq x y z
N MET A 1 79.80 52.30 14.41
CA MET A 1 80.23 50.89 14.33
C MET A 1 79.02 50.05 13.88
N LYS A 2 79.07 49.52 12.63
CA LYS A 2 78.24 48.44 12.02
C LYS A 2 76.70 48.58 12.06
N ILE A 3 75.87 48.45 11.01
CA ILE A 3 75.93 48.11 9.58
C ILE A 3 74.65 48.70 8.94
N LYS A 4 74.76 49.33 7.76
CA LYS A 4 73.65 49.62 6.81
C LYS A 4 73.32 48.34 6.03
N ILE A 5 72.05 47.96 5.86
CA ILE A 5 71.56 47.26 4.65
C ILE A 5 70.10 47.68 4.37
N ASN A 6 69.92 48.42 3.27
CA ASN A 6 68.70 48.50 2.47
C ASN A 6 68.50 47.16 1.74
N THR A 7 67.28 46.63 1.67
CA THR A 7 66.78 45.95 0.45
C THR A 7 65.26 45.73 0.52
N LEU A 8 64.57 46.44 -0.37
CA LEU A 8 63.43 46.00 -1.18
C LEU A 8 63.07 44.51 -1.05
N SER A 9 61.83 44.18 -0.68
CA SER A 9 61.23 42.89 -1.02
C SER A 9 59.70 42.97 -1.04
N ILE A 10 59.20 43.15 -2.26
CA ILE A 10 58.12 42.37 -2.87
C ILE A 10 56.77 42.39 -2.13
N LEU A 11 55.88 43.21 -2.70
CA LEU A 11 54.44 43.04 -2.66
C LEU A 11 54.08 41.61 -3.12
N ILE A 12 53.99 40.66 -2.20
CA ILE A 12 53.47 39.32 -2.49
C ILE A 12 51.95 39.37 -2.29
N LEU A 13 51.27 39.51 -3.43
CA LEU A 13 49.85 39.23 -3.59
C LEU A 13 49.68 37.72 -3.35
N ILE A 14 49.41 37.31 -2.10
CA ILE A 14 49.01 35.92 -1.83
C ILE A 14 47.57 35.77 -2.34
N LEU A 15 47.45 35.54 -3.64
CA LEU A 15 46.37 34.76 -4.23
C LEU A 15 46.50 33.36 -3.64
N VAL A 16 45.85 33.11 -2.50
CA VAL A 16 45.55 31.75 -2.08
C VAL A 16 44.53 31.23 -3.09
N ASN A 17 45.06 30.70 -4.19
CA ASN A 17 44.39 29.71 -5.00
C ASN A 17 44.04 28.55 -4.06
N PHE A 18 42.85 28.60 -3.48
CA PHE A 18 42.18 27.40 -3.00
C PHE A 18 41.85 26.59 -4.26
N GLN A 19 42.87 25.91 -4.78
CA GLN A 19 42.62 24.78 -5.67
C GLN A 19 41.91 23.76 -4.80
N PHE A 20 40.59 23.78 -4.90
CA PHE A 20 39.77 22.61 -4.62
C PHE A 20 40.34 21.49 -5.50
N VAL A 21 41.20 20.68 -4.89
CA VAL A 21 41.42 19.33 -5.38
C VAL A 21 40.04 18.67 -5.27
N PHE A 22 39.31 18.67 -6.38
CA PHE A 22 38.12 17.85 -6.56
C PHE A 22 38.60 16.40 -6.43
N SER A 23 38.58 15.92 -5.20
CA SER A 23 38.68 14.50 -4.93
C SER A 23 37.51 13.82 -5.65
N LEU A 24 37.85 12.79 -6.41
CA LEU A 24 36.96 11.95 -7.19
C LEU A 24 35.68 11.62 -6.40
N SER A 25 34.54 11.93 -7.02
CA SER A 25 33.16 11.60 -6.65
C SER A 25 33.03 10.34 -5.79
N GLN A 26 33.05 10.49 -4.47
CA GLN A 26 32.43 9.53 -3.57
C GLN A 26 30.94 9.85 -3.54
N ASP A 27 30.13 8.90 -4.01
CA ASP A 27 28.68 8.95 -3.89
C ASP A 27 28.29 9.38 -2.46
N SER A 28 27.72 10.57 -2.31
CA SER A 28 27.37 11.10 -0.98
C SER A 28 26.04 10.50 -0.50
N TYR A 29 25.99 10.03 0.74
CA TYR A 29 24.78 9.47 1.33
C TYR A 29 24.06 10.50 2.22
N LEU A 30 22.73 10.46 2.20
CA LEU A 30 21.92 11.22 3.14
C LEU A 30 22.24 10.77 4.57
N SER A 31 22.27 11.70 5.52
CA SER A 31 22.61 11.40 6.90
C SER A 31 21.66 12.07 7.87
N PHE A 32 21.56 11.51 9.07
CA PHE A 32 20.80 12.08 10.18
C PHE A 32 21.57 11.90 11.50
N LYS A 33 21.20 12.69 12.52
CA LYS A 33 21.74 12.56 13.88
C LYS A 33 20.67 11.90 14.76
N ALA A 34 21.02 10.75 15.36
CA ALA A 34 20.09 9.99 16.18
C ALA A 34 19.72 10.74 17.47
N LYS A 35 18.42 10.74 17.79
CA LYS A 35 17.84 11.29 19.02
C LYS A 35 17.54 10.17 20.02
N LYS A 36 17.33 10.56 21.28
CA LYS A 36 17.04 9.61 22.35
C LYS A 36 15.72 8.88 22.04
N GLY A 37 15.76 7.55 21.98
CA GLY A 37 14.59 6.71 21.68
C GLY A 37 14.31 6.48 20.18
N ASP A 38 15.17 6.97 19.28
CA ASP A 38 15.09 6.61 17.87
C ASP A 38 15.32 5.11 17.67
N LYS A 39 14.43 4.47 16.91
CA LYS A 39 14.58 3.08 16.46
C LYS A 39 14.87 3.09 14.97
N LEU A 40 15.82 2.27 14.49
CA LEU A 40 16.19 2.22 13.06
C LEU A 40 14.96 2.07 12.17
N ASP A 41 14.02 1.18 12.53
CA ASP A 41 12.82 0.93 11.72
C ASP A 41 11.93 2.16 11.59
N LYS A 42 11.83 2.98 12.64
CA LYS A 42 11.11 4.26 12.58
C LYS A 42 11.82 5.27 11.68
N ILE A 43 13.15 5.30 11.73
CA ILE A 43 13.97 6.14 10.87
C ILE A 43 13.83 5.71 9.40
N LEU A 44 13.97 4.42 9.10
CA LEU A 44 13.82 3.91 7.73
C LEU A 44 12.43 4.23 7.18
N ARG A 45 11.36 4.05 7.97
CA ARG A 45 10.00 4.45 7.58
C ARG A 45 9.87 5.96 7.37
N PHE A 46 10.47 6.79 8.23
CA PHE A 46 10.45 8.25 8.07
C PHE A 46 11.03 8.70 6.73
N TYR A 47 12.11 8.04 6.27
CA TYR A 47 12.76 8.29 4.99
C TYR A 47 12.22 7.42 3.84
N HIS A 48 11.09 6.72 4.02
CA HIS A 48 10.45 5.85 3.02
C HIS A 48 11.38 4.77 2.44
N LEU A 49 12.22 4.20 3.28
CA LEU A 49 13.04 3.05 2.96
C LEU A 49 12.33 1.77 3.46
N PRO A 50 12.35 0.68 2.68
CA PRO A 50 11.71 -0.56 3.08
C PRO A 50 12.42 -1.16 4.31
N VAL A 51 11.68 -1.56 5.34
CA VAL A 51 12.24 -2.11 6.59
C VAL A 51 12.52 -3.61 6.42
N THR A 52 13.45 -3.94 5.52
CA THR A 52 13.86 -5.32 5.23
C THR A 52 15.23 -5.63 5.81
N LYS A 53 15.56 -6.92 5.97
CA LYS A 53 16.90 -7.37 6.36
C LYS A 53 17.98 -6.77 5.45
N ASN A 54 17.75 -6.74 4.13
CA ASN A 54 18.68 -6.19 3.15
C ASN A 54 18.91 -4.68 3.36
N THR A 55 17.84 -3.90 3.58
CA THR A 55 17.98 -2.46 3.86
C THR A 55 18.70 -2.19 5.17
N LYS A 56 18.38 -2.95 6.23
CA LYS A 56 19.06 -2.84 7.52
C LYS A 56 20.54 -3.21 7.40
N GLN A 57 20.86 -4.29 6.69
CA GLN A 57 22.24 -4.68 6.38
C GLN A 57 22.97 -3.59 5.59
N LYS A 58 22.35 -3.02 4.55
CA LYS A 58 22.94 -1.90 3.81
C LYS A 58 23.18 -0.69 4.70
N PHE A 59 22.26 -0.40 5.62
CA PHE A 59 22.45 0.64 6.62
C PHE A 59 23.62 0.34 7.56
N ALA A 60 23.76 -0.90 8.05
CA ALA A 60 24.91 -1.30 8.86
C ALA A 60 26.23 -1.21 8.09
N GLU A 61 26.27 -1.60 6.82
CA GLU A 61 27.42 -1.46 5.93
C GLU A 61 27.89 -0.01 5.78
N LEU A 62 26.96 0.95 5.75
CA LEU A 62 27.28 2.38 5.65
C LEU A 62 27.76 2.97 6.98
N ASN A 63 27.48 2.30 8.10
CA ASN A 63 27.72 2.80 9.45
C ASN A 63 28.61 1.86 10.27
N LYS A 64 29.55 1.18 9.60
CA LYS A 64 30.48 0.22 10.22
C LYS A 64 31.02 0.74 11.56
N LYS A 65 31.04 -0.13 12.57
CA LYS A 65 31.50 0.16 13.94
C LYS A 65 30.59 1.08 14.78
N LYS A 66 29.42 1.49 14.27
CA LYS A 66 28.43 2.32 15.00
C LYS A 66 27.07 1.65 15.18
N ILE A 67 26.90 0.45 14.63
CA ILE A 67 25.68 -0.36 14.60
C ILE A 67 26.06 -1.80 14.94
N ASP A 68 25.30 -2.40 15.85
CA ASP A 68 25.39 -3.82 16.24
C ASP A 68 24.40 -4.68 15.44
N GLU A 69 24.36 -5.99 15.73
CA GLU A 69 23.47 -6.96 15.08
C GLU A 69 21.98 -6.67 15.35
N ASP A 70 21.68 -5.99 16.46
CA ASP A 70 20.33 -5.57 16.86
C ASP A 70 19.90 -4.23 16.23
N PHE A 71 20.78 -3.61 15.43
CA PHE A 71 20.54 -2.33 14.76
C PHE A 71 20.22 -1.16 15.72
N GLN A 72 20.80 -1.16 16.91
CA GLN A 72 20.56 -0.13 17.92
C GLN A 72 21.25 1.19 17.53
N LEU A 73 20.54 2.30 17.70
CA LEU A 73 21.04 3.64 17.41
C LEU A 73 21.57 4.30 18.68
N LEU A 74 22.83 4.74 18.65
CA LEU A 74 23.47 5.48 19.73
C LEU A 74 23.05 6.95 19.70
N TYR A 75 22.60 7.46 20.84
CA TYR A 75 22.17 8.85 20.98
C TYR A 75 23.27 9.84 20.55
N GLY A 76 22.89 10.83 19.74
CA GLY A 76 23.79 11.90 19.30
C GLY A 76 24.75 11.49 18.18
N VAL A 77 24.77 10.21 17.78
CA VAL A 77 25.63 9.72 16.70
C VAL A 77 25.04 10.05 15.34
N LYS A 78 25.90 10.44 14.41
CA LYS A 78 25.55 10.67 13.00
C LYS A 78 25.62 9.35 12.22
N TYR A 79 24.50 9.02 11.57
CA TYR A 79 24.32 7.84 10.74
C TYR A 79 24.02 8.20 9.28
N PHE A 80 24.47 7.38 8.35
CA PHE A 80 24.20 7.48 6.92
C PHE A 80 23.08 6.52 6.52
N LEU A 81 22.14 7.00 5.73
CA LEU A 81 21.02 6.23 5.19
C LEU A 81 21.41 5.66 3.83
N PRO A 82 20.82 4.52 3.41
CA PRO A 82 21.00 3.97 2.07
C PRO A 82 20.22 4.78 1.01
N ILE A 83 20.49 6.09 0.96
CA ILE A 83 19.91 7.07 0.02
C ILE A 83 21.07 7.87 -0.52
N TYR A 84 21.30 7.80 -1.82
CA TYR A 84 22.30 8.61 -2.50
C TYR A 84 21.81 10.04 -2.67
N ILE A 85 22.70 11.01 -2.55
CA ILE A 85 22.54 12.39 -2.95
C ILE A 85 23.36 12.59 -4.22
N VAL A 86 22.67 12.90 -5.32
CA VAL A 86 23.28 13.03 -6.66
C VAL A 86 22.91 14.38 -7.25
N GLU A 87 23.89 15.16 -7.69
CA GLU A 87 23.64 16.42 -8.40
C GLU A 87 22.93 16.18 -9.74
N SER A 88 22.04 17.09 -10.13
CA SER A 88 21.18 16.96 -11.30
C SER A 88 21.96 16.74 -12.59
N GLN A 89 23.09 17.43 -12.76
CA GLN A 89 23.99 17.25 -13.91
C GLN A 89 24.61 15.85 -13.99
N ASN A 90 24.70 15.13 -12.86
CA ASN A 90 25.32 13.81 -12.78
C ASN A 90 24.29 12.66 -12.78
N LEU A 91 22.99 12.95 -12.64
CA LEU A 91 21.94 11.93 -12.48
C LEU A 91 21.94 10.89 -13.60
N THR A 92 21.96 11.33 -14.86
CA THR A 92 21.91 10.41 -16.01
C THR A 92 23.13 9.50 -16.07
N LYS A 93 24.32 10.04 -15.76
CA LYS A 93 25.56 9.25 -15.71
C LYS A 93 25.50 8.23 -14.57
N PHE A 94 25.16 8.69 -13.37
CA PHE A 94 25.03 7.85 -12.18
C PHE A 94 24.08 6.67 -12.39
N LEU A 95 22.92 6.89 -13.02
CA LEU A 95 21.95 5.82 -13.28
C LEU A 95 22.44 4.82 -14.32
N LYS A 96 23.09 5.28 -15.40
CA LYS A 96 23.67 4.39 -16.42
C LYS A 96 24.75 3.48 -15.85
N ASP A 97 25.54 3.98 -14.89
CA ASP A 97 26.61 3.22 -14.27
C ASP A 97 26.10 2.13 -13.30
N LYS A 98 24.87 2.28 -12.77
CA LYS A 98 24.34 1.42 -11.69
C LYS A 98 23.10 0.59 -12.07
N VAL A 99 22.43 0.89 -13.18
CA VAL A 99 21.20 0.21 -13.59
C VAL A 99 21.30 -0.26 -15.05
N PRO A 100 21.32 -1.58 -15.31
CA PRO A 100 21.35 -2.09 -16.68
C PRO A 100 19.94 -2.08 -17.30
N ASN A 101 19.77 -1.34 -18.41
CA ASN A 101 18.63 -1.49 -19.34
C ASN A 101 17.20 -1.37 -18.75
N GLU A 102 16.99 -0.53 -17.74
CA GLU A 102 15.63 -0.07 -17.37
C GLU A 102 15.20 1.11 -18.25
N ASP A 103 13.88 1.36 -18.30
CA ASP A 103 13.30 2.55 -18.90
C ASP A 103 13.70 3.78 -18.03
N LEU A 104 14.88 4.34 -18.32
CA LEU A 104 15.56 5.36 -17.50
C LEU A 104 14.66 6.56 -17.18
N GLU A 105 13.70 6.87 -18.04
CA GLU A 105 12.74 7.97 -17.82
C GLU A 105 11.74 7.65 -16.70
N VAL A 106 11.25 6.41 -16.60
CA VAL A 106 10.36 5.99 -15.50
C VAL A 106 11.12 6.03 -14.17
N LEU A 107 12.36 5.55 -14.16
CA LEU A 107 13.20 5.58 -12.96
C LEU A 107 13.53 7.02 -12.51
N LYS A 108 13.90 7.90 -13.45
CA LYS A 108 14.11 9.34 -13.17
C LYS A 108 12.86 9.99 -12.58
N GLN A 109 11.67 9.67 -13.10
CA GLN A 109 10.42 10.22 -12.57
C GLN A 109 10.13 9.74 -11.14
N ARG A 110 10.38 8.46 -10.84
CA ARG A 110 10.27 7.91 -9.48
C ARG A 110 11.23 8.61 -8.51
N ILE A 111 12.47 8.81 -8.92
CA ILE A 111 13.50 9.53 -8.15
C ILE A 111 13.09 10.98 -7.90
N LEU A 112 12.57 11.68 -8.92
CA LEU A 112 12.08 13.05 -8.78
C LEU A 112 10.94 13.13 -7.75
N ASN A 113 9.97 12.21 -7.81
CA ASN A 113 8.85 12.17 -6.88
C ASN A 113 9.31 11.90 -5.45
N TYR A 114 10.21 10.93 -5.26
CA TYR A 114 10.80 10.63 -3.96
C TYR A 114 11.58 11.84 -3.38
N THR A 115 12.35 12.53 -4.21
CA THR A 115 13.08 13.74 -3.81
C THR A 115 12.14 14.86 -3.38
N LYS A 116 11.05 15.09 -4.13
CA LYS A 116 10.02 16.09 -3.78
C LYS A 116 9.34 15.75 -2.45
N LEU A 117 9.05 14.48 -2.21
CA LEU A 117 8.43 13.99 -0.98
C LEU A 117 9.30 14.32 0.25
N LEU A 118 10.57 13.93 0.22
CA LEU A 118 11.47 14.18 1.36
C LEU A 118 11.70 15.67 1.62
N ARG A 119 11.81 16.49 0.57
CA ARG A 119 11.88 17.96 0.71
C ARG A 119 10.64 18.52 1.40
N LYS A 120 9.45 18.04 1.03
CA LYS A 120 8.18 18.44 1.68
C LYS A 120 8.13 18.04 3.15
N GLN A 121 8.83 16.98 3.56
CA GLN A 121 8.97 16.56 4.96
C GLN A 121 10.09 17.28 5.72
N GLY A 122 10.72 18.29 5.10
CA GLY A 122 11.76 19.09 5.75
C GLY A 122 13.16 18.48 5.69
N VAL A 123 13.38 17.46 4.85
CA VAL A 123 14.74 16.96 4.59
C VAL A 123 15.51 18.01 3.80
N ALA A 124 16.45 18.68 4.48
CA ALA A 124 17.25 19.75 3.90
C ALA A 124 18.39 19.20 3.04
N VAL A 125 18.27 19.38 1.72
CA VAL A 125 19.32 19.09 0.74
C VAL A 125 19.34 20.18 -0.35
N PRO A 126 20.47 20.41 -1.04
CA PRO A 126 20.55 21.42 -2.10
C PRO A 126 19.47 21.20 -3.17
N LYS A 127 18.90 22.29 -3.72
CA LYS A 127 17.82 22.22 -4.71
C LYS A 127 18.25 21.50 -6.01
N SER A 128 19.53 21.55 -6.34
CA SER A 128 20.14 20.89 -7.51
C SER A 128 20.34 19.39 -7.35
N THR A 129 20.01 18.79 -6.20
CA THR A 129 20.26 17.36 -5.96
C THR A 129 19.00 16.50 -6.11
N PHE A 130 19.22 15.22 -6.35
CA PHE A 130 18.24 14.13 -6.29
C PHE A 130 18.59 13.18 -5.17
N LEU A 131 17.55 12.66 -4.51
CA LEU A 131 17.63 11.63 -3.50
C LEU A 131 17.23 10.30 -4.13
N ILE A 132 18.13 9.32 -4.09
CA ILE A 132 17.95 8.02 -4.75
C ILE A 132 18.04 6.91 -3.71
N PRO A 133 16.91 6.27 -3.34
CA PRO A 133 16.93 5.11 -2.47
C PRO A 133 17.78 3.99 -3.09
N TYR A 134 18.61 3.32 -2.30
CA TYR A 134 19.43 2.20 -2.77
C TYR A 134 18.59 1.10 -3.44
N ASN A 135 17.40 0.82 -2.91
CA ASN A 135 16.48 -0.18 -3.46
C ASN A 135 15.90 0.19 -4.84
N TYR A 136 16.12 1.41 -5.33
CA TYR A 136 15.79 1.77 -6.72
C TYR A 136 16.89 1.34 -7.71
N LEU A 137 18.05 0.90 -7.23
CA LEU A 137 19.23 0.58 -8.04
C LEU A 137 19.59 -0.91 -8.03
N SER A 138 18.95 -1.73 -7.20
CA SER A 138 19.25 -3.16 -7.10
C SER A 138 18.50 -3.95 -8.19
N ALA A 139 19.24 -4.51 -9.14
CA ALA A 139 18.73 -5.32 -10.26
C ALA A 139 18.11 -6.69 -9.87
N GLN A 140 17.88 -6.98 -8.58
CA GLN A 140 17.29 -8.26 -8.12
C GLN A 140 15.75 -8.28 -8.11
N VAL A 141 15.11 -7.33 -8.80
CA VAL A 141 13.66 -7.40 -9.11
C VAL A 141 13.49 -7.40 -10.63
N GLN A 142 14.09 -8.38 -11.32
CA GLN A 142 13.73 -8.77 -12.69
C GLN A 142 14.55 -9.99 -13.17
N THR A 143 13.94 -11.18 -13.15
CA THR A 143 14.19 -12.21 -14.18
C THR A 143 12.89 -12.98 -14.43
N VAL A 144 12.21 -12.66 -15.54
CA VAL A 144 11.42 -13.62 -16.32
C VAL A 144 11.86 -13.45 -17.78
N PRO A 145 12.06 -14.53 -18.57
CA PRO A 145 12.87 -14.52 -19.78
C PRO A 145 12.22 -13.80 -20.97
N LYS A 146 13.09 -13.31 -21.86
CA LYS A 146 12.79 -12.72 -23.17
C LYS A 146 12.26 -13.78 -24.14
N GLU A 147 11.20 -13.44 -24.88
CA GLU A 147 11.01 -13.89 -26.26
C GLU A 147 10.76 -12.68 -27.18
N ASP A 148 11.69 -12.57 -28.12
CA ASP A 148 11.76 -11.95 -29.44
C ASP A 148 11.03 -10.65 -29.81
N LYS A 149 11.89 -9.71 -30.21
CA LYS A 149 11.61 -8.44 -30.87
C LYS A 149 11.05 -8.67 -32.28
N LYS A 150 10.01 -7.92 -32.64
CA LYS A 150 9.96 -7.24 -33.95
C LYS A 150 9.55 -5.77 -33.77
N GLU A 151 10.33 -4.93 -34.45
CA GLU A 151 10.34 -3.48 -34.40
C GLU A 151 9.01 -2.85 -34.85
N VAL A 152 8.62 -1.79 -34.15
CA VAL A 152 7.57 -0.86 -34.56
C VAL A 152 8.25 0.41 -35.05
N VAL A 153 8.06 0.74 -36.32
CA VAL A 153 8.32 2.09 -36.84
C VAL A 153 7.24 3.03 -36.30
N SER A 154 7.71 4.11 -35.70
CA SER A 154 6.98 5.17 -35.02
C SER A 154 6.00 5.93 -35.92
N LYS A 155 4.77 6.16 -35.41
CA LYS A 155 4.09 7.46 -35.54
C LYS A 155 3.36 7.80 -34.24
N VAL A 156 3.63 9.02 -33.78
CA VAL A 156 3.10 9.69 -32.59
C VAL A 156 1.62 9.92 -32.77
N GLU A 157 0.78 9.39 -31.87
CA GLU A 157 -0.58 9.89 -31.64
C GLU A 157 -1.12 9.46 -30.26
N ASN A 158 -1.45 10.47 -29.44
CA ASN A 158 -2.28 10.45 -28.23
C ASN A 158 -2.46 9.12 -27.48
N VAL A 159 -1.62 8.86 -26.46
CA VAL A 159 -1.79 7.70 -25.57
C VAL A 159 -2.86 7.98 -24.52
N LYS A 160 -4.11 7.65 -24.87
CA LYS A 160 -5.08 7.13 -23.90
C LYS A 160 -4.43 5.91 -23.24
N SER A 161 -4.25 5.92 -21.92
CA SER A 161 -3.76 4.76 -21.18
C SER A 161 -4.67 3.56 -21.46
N LYS A 162 -4.16 2.59 -22.24
CA LYS A 162 -4.82 1.28 -22.37
C LYS A 162 -4.69 0.59 -21.02
N GLU A 163 -5.74 0.70 -20.21
CA GLU A 163 -5.96 -0.11 -19.02
C GLU A 163 -5.67 -1.58 -19.36
N ASN A 164 -4.61 -2.14 -18.78
CA ASN A 164 -4.22 -3.52 -19.06
C ASN A 164 -5.05 -4.47 -18.17
N PHE A 165 -6.31 -4.68 -18.55
CA PHE A 165 -7.28 -5.52 -17.82
C PHE A 165 -6.78 -6.98 -17.61
N LYS A 166 -5.78 -7.44 -18.38
CA LYS A 166 -5.19 -8.78 -18.24
C LYS A 166 -4.39 -8.98 -16.95
N LEU A 167 -3.92 -7.92 -16.28
CA LEU A 167 -3.15 -8.06 -15.04
C LEU A 167 -4.02 -8.48 -13.84
N PHE A 168 -5.34 -8.41 -13.97
CA PHE A 168 -6.23 -8.37 -12.80
C PHE A 168 -7.25 -9.50 -12.74
N LYS A 169 -7.11 -10.59 -13.51
CA LYS A 169 -7.73 -11.87 -13.16
C LYS A 169 -6.86 -13.04 -13.64
N PRO A 170 -6.66 -14.07 -12.81
CA PRO A 170 -7.19 -14.26 -11.46
C PRO A 170 -6.14 -13.93 -10.38
N TYR A 171 -6.42 -12.90 -9.58
CA TYR A 171 -5.69 -12.56 -8.35
C TYR A 171 -6.03 -13.51 -7.17
N TYR A 172 -6.62 -14.68 -7.43
CA TYR A 172 -7.01 -15.63 -6.36
C TYR A 172 -5.91 -16.63 -6.00
N GLY A 173 -4.80 -16.64 -6.75
CA GLY A 173 -3.76 -17.67 -6.64
C GLY A 173 -4.15 -18.98 -7.35
N LYS A 174 -3.14 -19.84 -7.60
CA LYS A 174 -3.28 -21.06 -8.43
C LYS A 174 -4.39 -21.99 -7.95
N LYS A 175 -4.55 -22.17 -6.63
CA LYS A 175 -5.56 -23.04 -6.02
C LYS A 175 -7.00 -22.57 -6.31
N TYR A 176 -7.21 -21.27 -6.41
CA TYR A 176 -8.54 -20.67 -6.50
C TYR A 176 -8.81 -19.95 -7.84
N GLN A 177 -7.88 -20.07 -8.80
CA GLN A 177 -7.92 -19.40 -10.11
C GLN A 177 -9.18 -19.70 -10.93
N LYS A 178 -9.74 -20.91 -10.81
CA LYS A 178 -10.94 -21.33 -11.56
C LYS A 178 -12.21 -21.05 -10.74
N VAL A 179 -12.89 -19.95 -11.04
CA VAL A 179 -14.20 -19.63 -10.46
C VAL A 179 -15.31 -20.21 -11.32
N LYS A 180 -16.01 -21.23 -10.80
CA LYS A 180 -17.18 -21.82 -11.46
C LYS A 180 -18.45 -21.10 -11.02
N VAL A 181 -19.25 -20.65 -11.98
CA VAL A 181 -20.53 -20.02 -11.67
C VAL A 181 -21.50 -21.09 -11.14
N LYS A 182 -21.99 -20.88 -9.91
CA LYS A 182 -22.98 -21.70 -9.21
C LYS A 182 -24.40 -21.16 -9.36
N SER A 183 -24.53 -19.83 -9.49
CA SER A 183 -25.82 -19.15 -9.63
C SER A 183 -25.66 -17.87 -10.46
N ARG A 184 -26.77 -17.34 -10.97
CA ARG A 184 -26.81 -16.06 -11.71
C ARG A 184 -27.60 -14.98 -10.97
N ILE A 185 -27.88 -15.17 -9.69
CA ILE A 185 -28.68 -14.25 -8.89
C ILE A 185 -28.09 -12.84 -8.82
N LEU A 186 -26.76 -12.72 -8.91
CA LEU A 186 -26.04 -11.43 -8.93
C LEU A 186 -25.64 -10.97 -10.34
N LYS A 187 -26.15 -11.57 -11.43
CA LYS A 187 -25.74 -11.24 -12.82
C LYS A 187 -25.80 -9.76 -13.21
N ASN A 188 -26.75 -9.04 -12.60
CA ASN A 188 -27.00 -7.62 -12.83
C ASN A 188 -26.28 -6.70 -11.84
N CYS A 189 -25.36 -7.22 -11.04
CA CYS A 189 -24.61 -6.48 -10.03
C CYS A 189 -23.16 -6.23 -10.47
N ALA A 190 -22.66 -5.04 -10.17
CA ALA A 190 -21.24 -4.72 -10.11
C ALA A 190 -20.85 -4.42 -8.66
N PHE A 191 -19.80 -5.09 -8.17
CA PHE A 191 -19.21 -4.82 -6.85
C PHE A 191 -17.82 -4.21 -6.99
N TYR A 192 -17.57 -3.15 -6.23
CA TYR A 192 -16.27 -2.49 -6.10
C TYR A 192 -15.75 -2.78 -4.70
N LEU A 193 -14.79 -3.70 -4.59
CA LEU A 193 -14.32 -4.20 -3.31
C LEU A 193 -13.00 -3.53 -2.94
N VAL A 194 -13.02 -2.76 -1.87
CA VAL A 194 -11.85 -2.07 -1.32
C VAL A 194 -11.41 -2.83 -0.08
N SER A 195 -10.24 -3.45 -0.14
CA SER A 195 -9.55 -3.84 1.09
C SER A 195 -8.90 -2.59 1.67
N GLY A 196 -9.08 -2.36 2.96
CA GLY A 196 -8.48 -1.26 3.68
C GLY A 196 -6.97 -1.20 3.52
N HIS A 197 -6.43 0.02 3.59
CA HIS A 197 -4.98 0.27 3.64
C HIS A 197 -4.22 -0.28 2.41
N GLY A 198 -3.15 -1.05 2.64
CA GLY A 198 -2.31 -1.66 1.61
C GLY A 198 -1.16 -0.77 1.13
N GLY A 199 -0.21 -1.40 0.44
CA GLY A 199 0.97 -0.75 -0.08
C GLY A 199 1.85 -0.29 1.08
N PRO A 200 2.15 1.01 1.22
CA PRO A 200 3.00 1.48 2.31
C PRO A 200 2.29 1.57 3.68
N ASP A 201 1.00 1.26 3.76
CA ASP A 201 0.17 1.40 4.95
C ASP A 201 -0.37 0.02 5.37
N PRO A 202 0.17 -0.61 6.44
CA PRO A 202 -0.33 -1.91 6.91
C PRO A 202 -1.67 -1.81 7.66
N GLY A 203 -2.17 -0.59 7.89
CA GLY A 203 -3.31 -0.35 8.77
C GLY A 203 -2.97 -0.63 10.24
N ALA A 204 -3.98 -1.10 10.97
CA ALA A 204 -3.79 -1.49 12.36
C ALA A 204 -2.94 -2.77 12.48
N ILE A 205 -2.06 -2.79 13.49
CA ILE A 205 -1.20 -3.93 13.80
C ILE A 205 -1.66 -4.57 15.11
N GLY A 206 -2.02 -5.84 15.04
CA GLY A 206 -2.28 -6.70 16.19
C GLY A 206 -1.09 -7.64 16.47
N TYR A 207 -1.10 -8.28 17.63
CA TYR A 207 -0.09 -9.30 17.98
C TYR A 207 -0.77 -10.57 18.48
N PHE A 208 -0.39 -11.72 17.94
CA PHE A 208 -0.91 -13.03 18.36
C PHE A 208 0.25 -14.02 18.45
N GLU A 209 0.49 -14.57 19.66
CA GLU A 209 1.59 -15.54 19.89
C GLU A 209 2.96 -15.00 19.44
N GLY A 210 3.22 -13.72 19.70
CA GLY A 210 4.49 -13.07 19.35
C GLY A 210 4.66 -12.74 17.86
N LYS A 211 3.62 -12.95 17.03
CA LYS A 211 3.61 -12.57 15.61
C LYS A 211 2.73 -11.35 15.36
N GLU A 212 3.19 -10.49 14.46
CA GLU A 212 2.43 -9.35 13.94
C GLU A 212 1.26 -9.84 13.07
N LEU A 213 0.13 -9.16 13.20
CA LEU A 213 -1.05 -9.31 12.36
C LEU A 213 -1.35 -7.94 11.75
N ASP A 214 -1.16 -7.79 10.45
CA ASP A 214 -1.41 -6.52 9.76
C ASP A 214 -2.81 -6.52 9.15
N GLU A 215 -3.54 -5.42 9.36
CA GLU A 215 -4.93 -5.28 8.94
C GLU A 215 -5.10 -5.50 7.44
N ASP A 216 -4.24 -4.91 6.63
CA ASP A 216 -4.32 -4.98 5.17
C ASP A 216 -4.24 -6.42 4.66
N GLU A 217 -3.35 -7.25 5.22
CA GLU A 217 -3.18 -8.66 4.83
C GLU A 217 -4.44 -9.50 5.05
N TYR A 218 -5.05 -9.36 6.24
CA TYR A 218 -6.24 -10.13 6.62
C TYR A 218 -7.51 -9.58 5.98
N ALA A 219 -7.65 -8.26 5.89
CA ALA A 219 -8.74 -7.62 5.16
C ALA A 219 -8.69 -8.01 3.68
N TYR A 220 -7.49 -8.08 3.08
CA TYR A 220 -7.33 -8.43 1.68
C TYR A 220 -7.72 -9.87 1.40
N ASP A 221 -7.26 -10.83 2.22
CA ASP A 221 -7.63 -12.24 2.06
C ASP A 221 -9.15 -12.46 2.17
N ILE A 222 -9.80 -11.83 3.15
CA ILE A 222 -11.27 -11.92 3.32
C ILE A 222 -12.00 -11.27 2.15
N THR A 223 -11.47 -10.15 1.64
CA THR A 223 -12.03 -9.46 0.46
C THR A 223 -11.90 -10.33 -0.80
N LEU A 224 -10.78 -11.02 -1.00
CA LEU A 224 -10.60 -11.98 -2.10
C LEU A 224 -11.59 -13.15 -2.01
N ARG A 225 -11.79 -13.70 -0.80
CA ARG A 225 -12.78 -14.76 -0.58
C ARG A 225 -14.19 -14.27 -0.89
N LEU A 226 -14.55 -13.05 -0.47
CA LEU A 226 -15.84 -12.43 -0.80
C LEU A 226 -15.99 -12.24 -2.32
N ALA A 227 -14.97 -11.70 -2.98
CA ALA A 227 -14.94 -11.51 -4.43
C ALA A 227 -15.26 -12.82 -5.16
N ARG A 228 -14.59 -13.91 -4.77
CA ARG A 228 -14.81 -15.24 -5.33
C ARG A 228 -16.28 -15.68 -5.17
N HIS A 229 -16.85 -15.58 -3.97
CA HIS A 229 -18.25 -15.97 -3.72
C HIS A 229 -19.25 -15.12 -4.52
N LEU A 230 -18.98 -13.82 -4.70
CA LEU A 230 -19.82 -12.94 -5.52
C LEU A 230 -19.77 -13.35 -7.00
N GLU A 231 -18.59 -13.68 -7.53
CA GLU A 231 -18.41 -14.15 -8.91
C GLU A 231 -19.01 -15.53 -9.15
N GLU A 232 -18.91 -16.45 -8.18
CA GLU A 232 -19.63 -17.73 -8.22
C GLU A 232 -21.15 -17.53 -8.33
N ASN A 233 -21.68 -16.41 -7.83
CA ASN A 233 -23.09 -16.03 -7.94
C ASN A 233 -23.40 -15.12 -9.15
N GLY A 234 -22.45 -15.00 -10.08
CA GLY A 234 -22.60 -14.35 -11.37
C GLY A 234 -22.35 -12.85 -11.37
N ALA A 235 -21.88 -12.27 -10.26
CA ALA A 235 -21.59 -10.84 -10.19
C ALA A 235 -20.41 -10.43 -11.07
N THR A 236 -20.37 -9.16 -11.47
CA THR A 236 -19.15 -8.54 -11.97
C THR A 236 -18.42 -7.91 -10.80
N VAL A 237 -17.20 -8.38 -10.51
CA VAL A 237 -16.40 -7.89 -9.38
C VAL A 237 -15.16 -7.17 -9.86
N TYR A 238 -14.91 -6.01 -9.25
CA TYR A 238 -13.71 -5.20 -9.37
C TYR A 238 -13.04 -5.13 -7.99
N MET A 239 -11.89 -5.78 -7.84
CA MET A 239 -11.01 -5.55 -6.69
C MET A 239 -10.34 -4.20 -6.89
N ILE A 240 -10.45 -3.30 -5.91
CA ILE A 240 -9.88 -1.96 -5.97
C ILE A 240 -8.46 -1.97 -5.41
N THR A 241 -8.22 -2.67 -4.31
CA THR A 241 -6.89 -2.96 -3.76
C THR A 241 -6.47 -4.34 -4.25
N ILE A 242 -5.26 -4.49 -4.80
CA ILE A 242 -4.78 -5.72 -5.43
C ILE A 242 -3.32 -5.96 -5.06
N ASP A 243 -3.03 -7.11 -4.43
CA ASP A 243 -1.68 -7.62 -4.32
C ASP A 243 -1.25 -8.25 -5.65
N THR A 244 0.00 -7.98 -6.06
CA THR A 244 0.56 -8.43 -7.34
C THR A 244 1.11 -9.87 -7.30
N VAL A 245 1.16 -10.48 -6.12
CA VAL A 245 1.69 -11.83 -5.86
C VAL A 245 0.67 -12.67 -5.10
N ASP A 246 0.13 -12.15 -4.00
CA ASP A 246 -0.69 -12.95 -3.10
C ASP A 246 -2.12 -13.13 -3.62
N GLY A 247 -2.58 -14.38 -3.54
CA GLY A 247 -3.97 -14.75 -3.72
C GLY A 247 -4.65 -15.04 -2.40
N ILE A 248 -5.68 -15.91 -2.44
CA ILE A 248 -6.27 -16.43 -1.21
C ILE A 248 -5.24 -17.33 -0.51
N ARG A 249 -4.96 -17.03 0.77
CA ARG A 249 -3.97 -17.70 1.61
C ARG A 249 -4.68 -18.48 2.72
N ASP A 250 -4.28 -19.74 2.90
CA ASP A 250 -4.86 -20.63 3.92
C ASP A 250 -4.03 -20.67 5.21
N ASP A 251 -2.90 -19.97 5.26
CA ASP A 251 -2.03 -19.90 6.43
C ASP A 251 -2.67 -19.12 7.58
N LYS A 252 -2.25 -19.47 8.79
CA LYS A 252 -2.70 -18.79 10.02
C LYS A 252 -2.15 -17.37 10.11
N PHE A 253 -0.87 -17.24 9.79
CA PHE A 253 -0.11 -16.00 9.81
C PHE A 253 0.20 -15.62 8.37
N LEU A 254 -0.28 -14.46 7.96
CA LEU A 254 -0.12 -13.95 6.61
C LEU A 254 1.13 -13.08 6.57
N GLU A 255 2.01 -13.30 5.59
CA GLU A 255 3.24 -12.51 5.46
C GLU A 255 2.91 -11.08 5.06
N THR A 256 3.47 -10.12 5.79
CA THR A 256 3.35 -8.69 5.48
C THR A 256 4.02 -8.34 4.16
N SER A 257 3.35 -7.48 3.40
CA SER A 257 3.72 -7.02 2.09
C SER A 257 3.55 -5.51 1.98
N THR A 258 4.10 -4.93 0.91
CA THR A 258 3.82 -3.52 0.52
C THR A 258 3.59 -3.38 -0.98
N ARG A 259 3.30 -4.51 -1.66
CA ARG A 259 3.22 -4.61 -3.13
C ARG A 259 1.80 -4.48 -3.67
N GLU A 260 0.88 -4.08 -2.81
CA GLU A 260 -0.50 -3.80 -3.18
C GLU A 260 -0.55 -2.51 -4.01
N VAL A 261 -1.32 -2.59 -5.08
CA VAL A 261 -1.61 -1.49 -5.99
C VAL A 261 -3.11 -1.31 -6.05
N PHE A 262 -3.55 -0.09 -6.38
CA PHE A 262 -4.93 0.09 -6.78
C PHE A 262 -5.19 -0.45 -8.20
N TYR A 263 -6.46 -0.70 -8.48
CA TYR A 263 -6.97 -1.17 -9.76
C TYR A 263 -6.35 -0.42 -10.94
N GLY A 264 -5.93 -1.16 -11.96
CA GLY A 264 -5.21 -0.59 -13.11
C GLY A 264 -3.70 -0.46 -12.88
N GLY A 265 -3.18 -0.95 -11.74
CA GLY A 265 -1.75 -0.95 -11.43
C GLY A 265 -1.28 0.39 -10.87
N VAL A 266 -2.21 1.19 -10.33
CA VAL A 266 -1.93 2.51 -9.78
C VAL A 266 -1.25 2.32 -8.42
N PRO A 267 -0.02 2.81 -8.20
CA PRO A 267 0.64 2.68 -6.91
C PRO A 267 -0.20 3.32 -5.79
N ILE A 268 -0.28 2.66 -4.63
CA ILE A 268 -0.99 3.20 -3.47
C ILE A 268 -0.18 4.37 -2.88
N PRO A 269 -0.72 5.60 -2.84
CA PRO A 269 -0.01 6.74 -2.28
C PRO A 269 0.24 6.56 -0.78
N LEU A 270 1.40 7.01 -0.31
CA LEU A 270 1.69 7.05 1.11
C LEU A 270 0.83 8.08 1.86
N ASN A 271 0.58 9.24 1.25
CA ASN A 271 -0.25 10.27 1.87
C ASN A 271 -1.69 9.78 2.00
N GLN A 272 -2.21 9.75 3.22
CA GLN A 272 -3.54 9.21 3.50
C GLN A 272 -4.66 9.89 2.69
N LYS A 273 -4.66 11.23 2.60
CA LYS A 273 -5.69 11.97 1.85
C LYS A 273 -5.61 11.66 0.36
N GLU A 274 -4.41 11.62 -0.20
CA GLU A 274 -4.18 11.27 -1.61
C GLU A 274 -4.58 9.82 -1.90
N ARG A 275 -4.26 8.89 -1.00
CA ARG A 275 -4.65 7.48 -1.08
C ARG A 275 -6.17 7.32 -1.12
N LEU A 276 -6.86 7.95 -0.18
CA LEU A 276 -8.32 7.92 -0.09
C LEU A 276 -8.97 8.58 -1.32
N GLN A 277 -8.45 9.72 -1.78
CA GLN A 277 -8.94 10.39 -2.99
C GLN A 277 -8.74 9.52 -4.23
N THR A 278 -7.56 8.95 -4.41
CA THR A 278 -7.23 8.07 -5.55
C THR A 278 -8.13 6.84 -5.57
N CYS A 279 -8.35 6.20 -4.41
CA CYS A 279 -9.26 5.07 -4.27
C CYS A 279 -10.69 5.45 -4.66
N ALA A 280 -11.21 6.57 -4.13
CA ALA A 280 -12.54 7.07 -4.46
C ALA A 280 -12.68 7.39 -5.96
N ASP A 281 -11.67 8.03 -6.57
CA ASP A 281 -11.67 8.37 -7.99
C ASP A 281 -11.73 7.12 -8.88
N ILE A 282 -10.99 6.07 -8.52
CA ILE A 282 -11.01 4.77 -9.22
C ILE A 282 -12.40 4.12 -9.10
N VAL A 283 -12.95 4.02 -7.89
CA VAL A 283 -14.31 3.49 -7.66
C VAL A 283 -15.34 4.28 -8.47
N ASN A 284 -15.25 5.61 -8.45
CA ASN A 284 -16.17 6.50 -9.14
C ASN A 284 -16.06 6.39 -10.66
N LYS A 285 -14.84 6.22 -11.19
CA LYS A 285 -14.61 5.99 -12.63
C LYS A 285 -15.27 4.67 -13.06
N LEU A 286 -15.00 3.58 -12.34
CA LEU A 286 -15.59 2.27 -12.64
C LEU A 286 -17.12 2.31 -12.52
N TYR A 287 -17.65 2.98 -11.50
CA TYR A 287 -19.09 3.19 -11.34
C TYR A 287 -19.70 3.91 -12.55
N LYS A 288 -19.11 5.03 -13.00
CA LYS A 288 -19.60 5.77 -14.18
C LYS A 288 -19.62 4.90 -15.43
N SER A 289 -18.66 3.99 -15.59
CA SER A 289 -18.60 3.06 -16.72
C SER A 289 -19.60 1.90 -16.65
N ASN A 290 -20.09 1.55 -15.45
CA ASN A 290 -20.96 0.39 -15.21
C ASN A 290 -22.41 0.76 -14.87
N ARG A 291 -22.71 1.99 -14.43
CA ARG A 291 -24.06 2.40 -13.95
C ARG A 291 -25.18 2.20 -14.97
N ASN A 292 -24.87 2.21 -16.26
CA ASN A 292 -25.84 1.94 -17.34
C ASN A 292 -25.84 0.48 -17.81
N LYS A 293 -24.85 -0.32 -17.41
CA LYS A 293 -24.67 -1.73 -17.81
C LYS A 293 -25.14 -2.70 -16.72
N LYS A 294 -25.09 -2.27 -15.46
CA LYS A 294 -25.42 -3.06 -14.28
C LYS A 294 -26.49 -2.32 -13.48
N LYS A 295 -27.56 -3.03 -13.15
CA LYS A 295 -28.71 -2.49 -12.41
C LYS A 295 -28.33 -2.10 -10.99
N HIS A 296 -27.42 -2.87 -10.36
CA HIS A 296 -26.97 -2.64 -9.00
C HIS A 296 -25.46 -2.43 -9.00
N ASN A 297 -25.01 -1.35 -8.39
CA ASN A 297 -23.60 -0.96 -8.29
C ASN A 297 -23.32 -0.68 -6.82
N ILE A 298 -22.48 -1.49 -6.20
CA ILE A 298 -22.29 -1.48 -4.74
C ILE A 298 -20.79 -1.43 -4.44
N SER A 299 -20.38 -0.50 -3.59
CA SER A 299 -19.01 -0.44 -3.07
C SER A 299 -18.96 -1.00 -1.66
N ILE A 300 -18.00 -1.87 -1.38
CA ILE A 300 -17.79 -2.48 -0.05
C ILE A 300 -16.35 -2.21 0.36
N ASN A 301 -16.17 -1.55 1.51
CA ASN A 301 -14.85 -1.29 2.10
C ASN A 301 -14.71 -2.20 3.32
N ILE A 302 -13.66 -3.02 3.36
CA ILE A 302 -13.43 -4.02 4.41
C ILE A 302 -12.18 -3.66 5.19
N HIS A 303 -12.31 -3.58 6.51
CA HIS A 303 -11.30 -3.15 7.46
C HIS A 303 -11.33 -4.02 8.73
N LEU A 304 -10.27 -3.90 9.54
CA LEU A 304 -10.23 -4.42 10.90
C LEU A 304 -10.09 -3.27 11.89
N ASP A 305 -10.90 -3.30 12.95
CA ASP A 305 -10.90 -2.25 13.97
C ASP A 305 -9.71 -2.42 14.92
N SER A 306 -9.37 -1.38 15.67
CA SER A 306 -8.18 -1.37 16.56
C SER A 306 -8.41 -0.68 17.90
N ARG A 307 -9.60 -0.89 18.47
CA ARG A 307 -9.99 -0.56 19.85
C ARG A 307 -9.07 -1.20 20.90
N SER A 308 -9.29 -0.90 22.18
CA SER A 308 -8.48 -1.46 23.25
C SER A 308 -8.49 -3.00 23.25
N GLU A 309 -7.44 -3.62 23.79
CA GLU A 309 -7.28 -5.09 23.74
C GLU A 309 -8.41 -5.86 24.44
N THR A 310 -9.08 -5.24 25.41
CA THR A 310 -10.20 -5.82 26.16
C THR A 310 -11.53 -5.72 25.42
N GLU A 311 -11.64 -4.80 24.45
CA GLU A 311 -12.87 -4.59 23.69
C GLU A 311 -13.04 -5.65 22.61
N LYS A 312 -13.87 -6.65 22.92
CA LYS A 312 -14.38 -7.60 21.94
C LYS A 312 -15.54 -6.97 21.17
N VAL A 313 -15.43 -6.93 19.84
CA VAL A 313 -16.48 -6.42 18.97
C VAL A 313 -16.89 -7.46 17.91
N ASP A 314 -18.15 -7.42 17.54
CA ASP A 314 -18.63 -8.13 16.37
C ASP A 314 -18.39 -7.34 15.10
N VAL A 315 -18.69 -7.96 13.96
CA VAL A 315 -18.66 -7.24 12.69
C VAL A 315 -19.67 -6.10 12.79
N PHE A 316 -19.26 -4.89 12.45
CA PHE A 316 -20.17 -3.74 12.44
C PHE A 316 -20.00 -2.92 11.16
N PHE A 317 -21.01 -2.09 10.90
CA PHE A 317 -21.20 -1.47 9.59
C PHE A 317 -21.38 0.03 9.71
N TYR A 318 -20.71 0.75 8.81
CA TYR A 318 -21.03 2.12 8.50
C TYR A 318 -21.65 2.24 7.11
N TYR A 319 -22.73 3.01 7.01
CA TYR A 319 -23.40 3.31 5.74
C TYR A 319 -23.23 4.78 5.37
N GLN A 320 -23.41 5.07 4.09
CA GLN A 320 -23.39 6.44 3.56
C GLN A 320 -24.68 7.16 3.96
N GLU A 321 -24.56 8.20 4.78
CA GLU A 321 -25.67 8.90 5.44
C GLU A 321 -26.83 9.29 4.50
N GLN A 322 -26.50 9.79 3.31
CA GLN A 322 -27.47 10.26 2.32
C GLN A 322 -27.94 9.17 1.34
N SER A 323 -27.63 7.90 1.60
CA SER A 323 -27.96 6.77 0.73
C SER A 323 -28.85 5.75 1.44
N PRO A 324 -30.18 5.80 1.23
CA PRO A 324 -31.10 4.81 1.76
C PRO A 324 -30.74 3.38 1.32
N THR A 325 -30.22 3.24 0.11
CA THR A 325 -29.72 1.96 -0.42
C THR A 325 -28.52 1.46 0.38
N SER A 326 -27.53 2.31 0.68
CA SER A 326 -26.39 1.92 1.52
C SER A 326 -26.84 1.49 2.92
N LYS A 327 -27.76 2.26 3.54
CA LYS A 327 -28.36 1.90 4.83
C LYS A 327 -29.05 0.54 4.79
N GLN A 328 -29.85 0.27 3.77
CA GLN A 328 -30.54 -1.00 3.62
C GLN A 328 -29.55 -2.16 3.44
N ILE A 329 -28.47 -1.98 2.67
CA ILE A 329 -27.42 -3.00 2.51
C ILE A 329 -26.77 -3.31 3.86
N ALA A 330 -26.39 -2.28 4.63
CA ALA A 330 -25.76 -2.47 5.93
C ALA A 330 -26.68 -3.20 6.92
N ILE A 331 -27.98 -2.85 6.97
CA ILE A 331 -28.99 -3.55 7.78
C ILE A 331 -29.13 -5.01 7.35
N THR A 332 -29.24 -5.28 6.05
CA THR A 332 -29.38 -6.67 5.56
C THR A 332 -28.13 -7.50 5.86
N LEU A 333 -26.93 -6.93 5.74
CA LEU A 333 -25.67 -7.59 6.12
C LEU A 333 -25.63 -7.91 7.61
N GLN A 334 -25.98 -6.94 8.46
CA GLN A 334 -26.01 -7.09 9.92
C GLN A 334 -26.99 -8.19 10.33
N LYS A 335 -28.22 -8.15 9.81
CA LYS A 335 -29.25 -9.16 10.09
C LYS A 335 -28.83 -10.55 9.63
N THR A 336 -28.21 -10.64 8.45
CA THR A 336 -27.71 -11.92 7.94
C THR A 336 -26.63 -12.49 8.86
N LEU A 337 -25.70 -11.66 9.35
CA LEU A 337 -24.70 -12.14 10.31
C LEU A 337 -25.34 -12.60 11.62
N GLU A 338 -26.30 -11.84 12.16
CA GLU A 338 -27.06 -12.24 13.36
C GLU A 338 -27.69 -13.63 13.19
N GLU A 339 -28.42 -13.84 12.09
CA GLU A 339 -29.05 -15.13 11.76
C GLU A 339 -28.01 -16.26 11.61
N GLN A 340 -26.86 -15.97 11.00
CA GLN A 340 -25.79 -16.97 10.84
C GLN A 340 -25.08 -17.30 12.16
N TYR A 341 -24.85 -16.32 13.03
CA TYR A 341 -24.31 -16.54 14.36
C TYR A 341 -25.28 -17.37 15.20
N GLU A 342 -26.57 -17.06 15.18
CA GLU A 342 -27.58 -17.85 15.92
C GLU A 342 -27.63 -19.30 15.43
N LYS A 343 -27.55 -19.50 14.11
CA LYS A 343 -27.57 -20.84 13.51
C LYS A 343 -26.32 -21.67 13.81
N HIS A 344 -25.14 -21.06 13.75
CA HIS A 344 -23.86 -21.78 13.78
C HIS A 344 -23.12 -21.69 15.13
N GLN A 345 -23.52 -20.76 15.99
CA GLN A 345 -22.98 -20.55 17.34
C GLN A 345 -24.13 -20.18 18.30
N PRO A 346 -25.11 -21.09 18.52
CA PRO A 346 -26.29 -20.80 19.33
C PRO A 346 -25.89 -20.34 20.74
N GLY A 347 -26.54 -19.29 21.24
CA GLY A 347 -26.27 -18.70 22.57
C GLY A 347 -25.04 -17.79 22.65
N ARG A 348 -24.22 -17.68 21.60
CA ARG A 348 -23.09 -16.72 21.57
C ARG A 348 -23.57 -15.27 21.39
N GLY A 349 -24.72 -15.07 20.75
CA GLY A 349 -25.30 -13.78 20.40
C GLY A 349 -24.50 -13.02 19.32
N TYR A 350 -25.03 -11.88 18.87
CA TYR A 350 -24.35 -11.00 17.93
C TYR A 350 -24.71 -9.54 18.22
N SER A 351 -23.70 -8.69 18.40
CA SER A 351 -23.89 -7.28 18.81
C SER A 351 -23.36 -6.26 17.78
N GLY A 352 -23.25 -6.66 16.52
CA GLY A 352 -22.82 -5.78 15.44
C GLY A 352 -23.79 -4.63 15.20
N THR A 353 -23.27 -3.41 15.06
CA THR A 353 -24.08 -2.19 14.88
C THR A 353 -24.14 -1.73 13.42
N VAL A 354 -25.12 -0.88 13.11
CA VAL A 354 -25.25 -0.17 11.83
C VAL A 354 -25.37 1.32 12.10
N GLU A 355 -24.35 2.07 11.72
CA GLU A 355 -24.23 3.49 12.02
C GLU A 355 -23.80 4.31 10.79
N THR A 356 -23.79 5.64 10.90
CA THR A 356 -23.09 6.50 9.93
C THR A 356 -21.84 7.06 10.59
N ARG A 357 -20.83 7.39 9.78
CA ARG A 357 -19.61 8.05 10.25
C ARG A 357 -19.04 8.94 9.17
N ASN A 358 -18.36 10.02 9.59
CA ASN A 358 -17.62 10.90 8.68
C ASN A 358 -16.33 10.23 8.16
N LEU A 359 -16.49 9.19 7.34
CA LEU A 359 -15.40 8.48 6.67
C LEU A 359 -15.27 8.97 5.22
N PHE A 360 -14.03 9.15 4.77
CA PHE A 360 -13.75 9.71 3.46
C PHE A 360 -14.40 8.90 2.33
N MET A 361 -14.27 7.57 2.35
CA MET A 361 -14.81 6.70 1.31
C MET A 361 -16.35 6.74 1.27
N LEU A 362 -17.02 6.81 2.43
CA LEU A 362 -18.48 6.96 2.48
C LEU A 362 -18.96 8.31 1.92
N LYS A 363 -18.18 9.37 2.09
CA LYS A 363 -18.52 10.71 1.59
C LYS A 363 -18.25 10.90 0.10
N ASN A 364 -17.17 10.30 -0.41
CA ASN A 364 -16.64 10.62 -1.74
C ASN A 364 -16.91 9.53 -2.78
N SER A 365 -17.51 8.40 -2.40
CA SER A 365 -17.94 7.37 -3.35
C SER A 365 -19.33 7.69 -3.92
N LEU A 366 -19.46 7.59 -5.24
CA LEU A 366 -20.70 7.75 -5.98
C LEU A 366 -21.66 6.55 -5.90
N PRO A 367 -21.23 5.27 -5.99
CA PRO A 367 -22.14 4.15 -5.77
C PRO A 367 -22.54 4.05 -4.29
N PRO A 368 -23.72 3.47 -3.96
CA PRO A 368 -24.02 3.05 -2.60
C PRO A 368 -22.86 2.28 -1.97
N THR A 369 -22.30 2.84 -0.89
CA THR A 369 -21.07 2.34 -0.27
C THR A 369 -21.32 1.91 1.16
N VAL A 370 -20.89 0.70 1.54
CA VAL A 370 -20.88 0.22 2.92
C VAL A 370 -19.43 -0.01 3.35
N TYR A 371 -19.12 0.41 4.57
CA TYR A 371 -17.83 0.21 5.21
C TYR A 371 -18.02 -0.78 6.36
N ILE A 372 -17.17 -1.80 6.42
CA ILE A 372 -17.31 -2.95 7.30
C ILE A 372 -16.05 -3.08 8.14
N GLU A 373 -16.22 -3.08 9.46
CA GLU A 373 -15.17 -3.43 10.41
C GLU A 373 -15.41 -4.86 10.87
N LEU A 374 -14.49 -5.79 10.57
CA LEU A 374 -14.74 -7.23 10.78
C LEU A 374 -14.49 -7.70 12.22
N GLY A 375 -13.94 -6.83 13.07
CA GLY A 375 -13.62 -7.10 14.47
C GLY A 375 -12.35 -6.38 14.90
N ASN A 376 -12.04 -6.41 16.20
CA ASN A 376 -10.87 -5.72 16.75
C ASN A 376 -9.60 -6.57 16.62
N ILE A 377 -8.64 -6.14 15.79
CA ILE A 377 -7.37 -6.83 15.56
C ILE A 377 -6.49 -6.94 16.80
N LYS A 378 -6.73 -6.11 17.83
CA LYS A 378 -6.01 -6.14 19.11
C LYS A 378 -6.65 -7.07 20.14
N ASN A 379 -7.91 -7.46 19.95
CA ASN A 379 -8.60 -8.33 20.91
C ASN A 379 -8.35 -9.81 20.60
N ARG A 380 -7.82 -10.55 21.59
CA ARG A 380 -7.46 -11.98 21.44
C ARG A 380 -8.61 -12.86 20.94
N SER A 381 -9.84 -12.63 21.40
CA SER A 381 -11.00 -13.42 20.96
C SER A 381 -11.38 -13.11 19.51
N ASN A 382 -11.31 -11.84 19.10
CA ASN A 382 -11.54 -11.46 17.71
C ASN A 382 -10.42 -11.93 16.77
N GLN A 383 -9.16 -11.95 17.21
CA GLN A 383 -8.05 -12.42 16.38
C GLN A 383 -8.26 -13.84 15.83
N TYR A 384 -8.92 -14.75 16.56
CA TYR A 384 -9.28 -16.08 16.06
C TYR A 384 -10.20 -16.05 14.81
N ARG A 385 -11.00 -14.98 14.64
CA ARG A 385 -11.81 -14.76 13.43
C ARG A 385 -10.93 -14.53 12.19
N PHE A 386 -9.74 -13.94 12.38
CA PHE A 386 -8.86 -13.55 11.28
C PHE A 386 -7.78 -14.58 11.02
N ILE A 387 -7.17 -15.16 12.05
CA ILE A 387 -6.05 -16.10 11.86
C ILE A 387 -6.52 -17.46 11.33
N ASP A 388 -7.73 -17.91 11.63
CA ASP A 388 -8.24 -19.17 11.09
C ASP A 388 -8.82 -18.96 9.68
N ASN A 389 -8.25 -19.64 8.67
CA ASN A 389 -8.70 -19.53 7.29
C ASN A 389 -10.17 -19.96 7.10
N THR A 390 -10.68 -20.88 7.92
CA THR A 390 -12.06 -21.34 7.83
C THR A 390 -13.02 -20.28 8.35
N ASN A 391 -12.60 -19.48 9.33
CA ASN A 391 -13.35 -18.32 9.81
C ASN A 391 -13.34 -17.20 8.75
N ARG A 392 -12.20 -16.93 8.11
CA ARG A 392 -12.12 -15.97 6.99
C ARG A 392 -13.05 -16.35 5.84
N GLU A 393 -13.05 -17.62 5.47
CA GLU A 393 -13.94 -18.18 4.45
C GLU A 393 -15.41 -18.09 4.85
N THR A 394 -15.74 -18.41 6.10
CA THR A 394 -17.11 -18.35 6.62
C THR A 394 -17.63 -16.91 6.63
N LEU A 395 -16.81 -15.96 7.08
CA LEU A 395 -17.17 -14.55 7.09
C LEU A 395 -17.45 -14.02 5.68
N ALA A 396 -16.58 -14.36 4.71
CA ALA A 396 -16.81 -14.01 3.31
C ALA A 396 -18.12 -14.61 2.73
N LYS A 397 -18.44 -15.86 3.09
CA LYS A 397 -19.71 -16.50 2.69
C LYS A 397 -20.91 -15.78 3.27
N TRP A 398 -20.87 -15.41 4.55
CA TRP A 398 -21.96 -14.73 5.22
C TRP A 398 -22.18 -13.32 4.68
N LEU A 399 -21.11 -12.58 4.39
CA LEU A 399 -21.19 -11.29 3.69
C LEU A 399 -21.80 -11.44 2.28
N CYS A 400 -21.37 -12.45 1.51
CA CYS A 400 -21.96 -12.73 0.20
C CYS A 400 -23.46 -13.08 0.32
N LEU A 401 -23.85 -13.88 1.32
CA LEU A 401 -25.24 -14.23 1.56
C LEU A 401 -26.08 -12.99 1.86
N GLY A 402 -25.57 -12.06 2.67
CA GLY A 402 -26.29 -10.82 2.97
C GLY A 402 -26.48 -9.93 1.74
N LEU A 403 -25.48 -9.85 0.86
CA LEU A 403 -25.61 -9.16 -0.43
C LEU A 403 -26.63 -9.86 -1.35
N ILE A 404 -26.69 -11.19 -1.35
CA ILE A 404 -27.70 -11.95 -2.10
C ILE A 404 -29.10 -11.67 -1.55
N ASN A 405 -29.28 -11.70 -0.22
CA ASN A 405 -30.56 -11.41 0.44
C ASN A 405 -31.04 -10.00 0.10
N PHE A 406 -30.15 -9.01 0.14
CA PHE A 406 -30.48 -7.64 -0.27
C PHE A 406 -31.00 -7.58 -1.72
N ILE A 407 -30.35 -8.27 -2.65
CA ILE A 407 -30.77 -8.31 -4.05
C ILE A 407 -32.12 -9.04 -4.22
N LYS A 408 -32.38 -10.12 -3.47
CA LYS A 408 -33.68 -10.80 -3.47
C LYS A 408 -34.79 -9.89 -2.95
N ASP A 409 -34.54 -9.16 -1.87
CA ASP A 409 -35.53 -8.22 -1.30
C ASP A 409 -35.90 -7.12 -2.28
N LEU A 410 -34.94 -6.63 -3.08
CA LEU A 410 -35.21 -5.66 -4.16
C LEU A 410 -35.99 -6.26 -5.34
N GLN A 411 -35.92 -7.58 -5.55
CA GLN A 411 -36.67 -8.26 -6.60
C GLN A 411 -38.11 -8.53 -6.17
N ASN A 412 -38.34 -8.87 -4.90
CA ASN A 412 -39.67 -9.16 -4.36
C ASN A 412 -40.55 -7.91 -4.14
N LYS A 413 -39.93 -6.71 -4.10
CA LYS A 413 -40.64 -5.42 -3.97
C LYS A 413 -41.02 -4.78 -5.32
N LYS A 414 -40.72 -5.45 -6.43
CA LYS A 414 -41.12 -5.05 -7.79
C LYS A 414 -42.22 -5.99 -8.26
#